data_AF-X0VYY6-F1
#
_entry.id   AF-X0VYY6-F1
#
_cell.length_a   1.000
_cell.length_b   1.000
_cell.length_c   1.000
_cell.angle_alpha   90.00
_cell.angle_beta   90.00
_cell.angle_gamma   90.00
#
_symmetry.space_group_name_H-M   'P 1'
#
loop_
_entity.id
_entity.type
_entity.pdbx_description
1 polymer ?
#
loop_
_entity_poly.entity_id
_entity_poly.type
_entity_poly.pdbx_seq_one_letter_code
_entity_poly.pdbx_strand_id
1 'polypeptide(L)'
;QSHIDEVMNDDNIGVLLESRLESFEGQVGSFKAGIDCKEGPKTKKFGAVIVAMENESGIDRVKELLDVRLATPQLIEEDNKWSSAVISSRHGIYFAGDCLGKRDINQSLKDAETAVNEVQRVLNGDEELIHGPKALIDTEKCILCLACVRSCPHRAIDIDLNREAAVVTELACWGCGICAAECPSKAIGIRGFTDEQILAETAEPERIVAFCCVDSACRAADLAGTERMEYSRDVQIVQVPCAGRIDSLCILKEFERGA
;
A
#
# COMPACT_ATOMS: atom_id res chain seq x y z
N GLN A 1 -20.75 10.50 33.18
CA GLN A 1 -20.61 11.27 31.94
C GLN A 1 -20.18 10.31 30.86
N SER A 2 -20.93 10.19 29.78
CA SER A 2 -20.55 9.25 28.72
C SER A 2 -19.43 9.88 27.88
N HIS A 3 -18.44 9.09 27.44
CA HIS A 3 -17.43 9.56 26.47
C HIS A 3 -18.05 10.14 25.19
N ILE A 4 -19.31 9.79 24.90
CA ILE A 4 -20.09 10.37 23.80
C ILE A 4 -20.33 11.86 24.04
N ASP A 5 -20.70 12.26 25.26
CA ASP A 5 -20.94 13.68 25.57
C ASP A 5 -19.66 14.51 25.43
N GLU A 6 -18.50 13.94 25.77
CA GLU A 6 -17.20 14.59 25.58
C GLU A 6 -16.91 14.81 24.09
N VAL A 7 -17.12 13.77 23.26
CA VAL A 7 -16.92 13.84 21.80
C VAL A 7 -17.88 14.81 21.13
N MET A 8 -19.17 14.81 21.53
CA MET A 8 -20.19 15.68 20.93
C MET A 8 -20.02 17.16 21.28
N ASN A 9 -19.28 17.48 22.33
CA ASN A 9 -19.03 18.85 22.79
C ASN A 9 -17.63 19.38 22.45
N ASP A 10 -16.79 18.59 21.77
CA ASP A 10 -15.46 19.04 21.34
C ASP A 10 -15.55 19.83 20.02
N ASP A 11 -15.14 21.09 20.03
CA ASP A 11 -15.16 21.98 18.86
C ASP A 11 -14.26 21.49 17.70
N ASN A 12 -13.30 20.60 17.98
CA ASN A 12 -12.43 20.01 16.97
C ASN A 12 -13.06 18.78 16.28
N ILE A 13 -14.20 18.29 16.77
CA ILE A 13 -14.87 17.09 16.24
C ILE A 13 -16.14 17.48 15.49
N GLY A 14 -16.13 17.26 14.18
CA GLY A 14 -17.33 17.37 13.36
C GLY A 14 -18.08 16.03 13.28
N VAL A 15 -19.25 15.93 13.90
CA VAL A 15 -20.09 14.73 13.85
C VAL A 15 -21.20 14.89 12.80
N LEU A 16 -21.30 13.94 11.87
CA LEU A 16 -22.35 13.88 10.84
C LEU A 16 -23.21 12.63 11.07
N LEU A 17 -24.39 12.80 11.65
CA LEU A 17 -25.37 11.73 11.87
C LEU A 17 -26.30 11.59 10.66
N GLU A 18 -26.97 10.44 10.53
CA GLU A 18 -27.91 10.14 9.43
C GLU A 18 -27.30 10.46 8.05
N SER A 19 -26.02 10.14 7.88
CA SER A 19 -25.21 10.53 6.72
C SER A 19 -24.74 9.32 5.92
N ARG A 20 -24.52 9.51 4.63
CA ARG A 20 -24.14 8.45 3.68
C ARG A 20 -22.96 8.90 2.84
N LEU A 21 -21.92 8.07 2.77
CA LEU A 21 -20.76 8.29 1.91
C LEU A 21 -21.13 7.95 0.45
N GLU A 22 -21.11 8.94 -0.44
CA GLU A 22 -21.51 8.79 -1.85
C GLU A 22 -20.33 8.68 -2.80
N SER A 23 -19.21 9.34 -2.48
CA SER A 23 -17.99 9.27 -3.28
C SER A 23 -16.77 9.40 -2.41
N PHE A 24 -15.67 8.79 -2.84
CA PHE A 24 -14.38 8.88 -2.19
C PHE A 24 -13.27 8.82 -3.24
N GLU A 25 -12.36 9.78 -3.21
CA GLU A 25 -11.27 9.90 -4.18
C GLU A 25 -10.02 10.48 -3.52
N GLY A 26 -8.90 10.40 -4.24
CA GLY A 26 -7.61 10.90 -3.80
C GLY A 26 -6.80 9.85 -3.06
N GLN A 27 -5.83 10.32 -2.29
CA GLN A 27 -4.78 9.53 -1.65
C GLN A 27 -4.45 10.15 -0.29
N VAL A 28 -3.63 9.46 0.50
CA VAL A 28 -3.19 9.93 1.81
C VAL A 28 -2.62 11.36 1.76
N GLY A 29 -3.06 12.19 2.69
CA GLY A 29 -2.79 13.63 2.74
C GLY A 29 -3.77 14.49 1.91
N SER A 30 -4.54 13.90 0.99
CA SER A 30 -5.39 14.65 0.06
C SER A 30 -6.70 13.94 -0.31
N PHE A 31 -7.26 13.12 0.59
CA PHE A 31 -8.54 12.47 0.35
C PHE A 31 -9.67 13.48 0.27
N LYS A 32 -10.68 13.15 -0.55
CA LYS A 32 -11.91 13.93 -0.70
C LYS A 32 -13.10 12.98 -0.70
N ALA A 33 -14.11 13.32 0.09
CA ALA A 33 -15.35 12.56 0.17
C ALA A 33 -16.58 13.43 -0.11
N GLY A 34 -17.51 12.89 -0.89
CA GLY A 34 -18.87 13.39 -0.99
C GLY A 34 -19.75 12.66 0.02
N ILE A 35 -20.41 13.42 0.89
CA ILE A 35 -21.24 12.92 1.97
C ILE A 35 -22.63 13.50 1.80
N ASP A 36 -23.63 12.65 1.60
CA ASP A 36 -25.03 13.05 1.70
C ASP A 36 -25.42 13.09 3.18
N CYS A 37 -26.00 14.19 3.61
CA CYS A 37 -26.44 14.35 4.99
C CYS A 37 -27.74 15.15 5.03
N LYS A 38 -28.42 15.13 6.18
CA LYS A 38 -29.74 15.75 6.38
C LYS A 38 -29.80 17.23 5.99
N GLU A 39 -28.69 17.93 6.13
CA GLU A 39 -28.54 19.37 5.80
C GLU A 39 -28.24 19.62 4.32
N GLY A 40 -28.13 18.56 3.51
CA GLY A 40 -27.78 18.58 2.10
C GLY A 40 -26.40 17.95 1.81
N PRO A 41 -26.06 17.75 0.53
CA PRO A 41 -24.79 17.14 0.15
C PRO A 41 -23.60 18.04 0.54
N LYS A 42 -22.58 17.44 1.15
CA LYS A 42 -21.34 18.10 1.56
C LYS A 42 -20.13 17.42 0.92
N THR A 43 -19.09 18.21 0.67
CA THR A 43 -17.76 17.70 0.31
C THR A 43 -16.78 18.03 1.42
N LYS A 44 -16.02 17.02 1.85
CA LYS A 44 -15.01 17.16 2.90
C LYS A 44 -13.67 16.61 2.43
N LYS A 45 -12.58 17.23 2.90
CA LYS A 45 -11.21 16.81 2.64
C LYS A 45 -10.61 16.22 3.91
N PHE A 46 -9.82 15.17 3.76
CA PHE A 46 -9.23 14.44 4.88
C PHE A 46 -7.79 14.05 4.56
N GLY A 47 -6.93 14.02 5.58
CA GLY A 47 -5.56 13.51 5.45
C GLY A 47 -5.48 11.98 5.53
N ALA A 48 -6.34 11.37 6.35
CA ALA A 48 -6.44 9.93 6.54
C ALA A 48 -7.88 9.54 6.87
N VAL A 49 -8.19 8.25 6.78
CA VAL A 49 -9.51 7.69 7.04
C VAL A 49 -9.38 6.47 7.94
N ILE A 50 -10.19 6.41 8.99
CA ILE A 50 -10.39 5.20 9.80
C ILE A 50 -11.82 4.74 9.56
N VAL A 51 -11.98 3.49 9.19
CA VAL A 51 -13.28 2.85 8.96
C VAL A 51 -13.57 1.92 10.12
N ALA A 52 -14.63 2.23 10.86
CA ALA A 52 -15.13 1.39 11.94
C ALA A 52 -16.51 0.83 11.55
N MET A 53 -16.68 -0.49 11.64
CA MET A 53 -17.92 -1.16 11.24
C MET A 53 -18.26 -2.28 12.22
N GLU A 54 -19.56 -2.44 12.48
CA GLU A 54 -20.13 -3.46 13.37
C GLU A 54 -20.61 -4.72 12.62
N ASN A 55 -20.76 -4.67 11.29
CA ASN A 55 -21.33 -5.79 10.53
C ASN A 55 -20.78 -5.91 9.10
N GLU A 56 -20.82 -7.14 8.56
CA GLU A 56 -20.38 -7.52 7.21
C GLU A 56 -21.22 -6.85 6.10
N SER A 57 -22.46 -6.45 6.39
CA SER A 57 -23.46 -6.00 5.40
C SER A 57 -23.10 -4.72 4.62
N GLY A 58 -21.99 -4.06 4.95
CA GLY A 58 -21.48 -2.89 4.23
C GLY A 58 -20.10 -3.07 3.61
N ILE A 59 -19.44 -4.22 3.78
CA ILE A 59 -18.02 -4.36 3.43
C ILE A 59 -17.76 -4.26 1.92
N ASP A 60 -18.65 -4.81 1.10
CA ASP A 60 -18.57 -4.71 -0.37
C ASP A 60 -18.65 -3.26 -0.83
N ARG A 61 -19.54 -2.48 -0.22
CA ARG A 61 -19.68 -1.06 -0.54
C ARG A 61 -18.44 -0.27 -0.11
N VAL A 62 -17.87 -0.57 1.06
CA VAL A 62 -16.64 0.07 1.53
C VAL A 62 -15.47 -0.29 0.61
N LYS A 63 -15.37 -1.54 0.19
CA LYS A 63 -14.39 -2.01 -0.79
C LYS A 63 -14.48 -1.23 -2.09
N GLU A 64 -15.68 -1.10 -2.65
CA GLU A 64 -15.91 -0.38 -3.91
C GLU A 64 -15.64 1.13 -3.77
N LEU A 65 -16.12 1.75 -2.70
CA LEU A 65 -15.95 3.19 -2.49
C LEU A 65 -14.50 3.57 -2.19
N LEU A 66 -13.81 2.80 -1.35
CA LEU A 66 -12.44 3.10 -0.94
C LEU A 66 -11.38 2.48 -1.84
N ASP A 67 -11.78 1.59 -2.75
CA ASP A 67 -10.89 0.84 -3.65
C ASP A 67 -9.83 0.03 -2.88
N VAL A 68 -10.23 -0.59 -1.77
CA VAL A 68 -9.37 -1.44 -0.92
C VAL A 68 -9.56 -2.92 -1.27
N ARG A 69 -8.59 -3.77 -0.93
CA ARG A 69 -8.69 -5.22 -1.15
C ARG A 69 -9.32 -5.95 0.03
N LEU A 70 -9.87 -7.13 -0.24
CA LEU A 70 -10.45 -8.03 0.77
C LEU A 70 -9.66 -9.34 0.81
N ALA A 71 -9.28 -9.79 2.00
CA ALA A 71 -8.62 -11.08 2.23
C ALA A 71 -9.60 -12.24 2.02
N THR A 72 -10.85 -12.07 2.44
CA THR A 72 -11.98 -12.97 2.16
C THR A 72 -13.20 -12.13 1.81
N PRO A 73 -14.28 -12.71 1.24
CA PRO A 73 -15.48 -11.92 0.94
C PRO A 73 -16.05 -11.15 2.15
N GLN A 74 -15.67 -11.52 3.38
CA GLN A 74 -16.13 -10.92 4.64
C GLN A 74 -15.03 -10.17 5.41
N LEU A 75 -13.78 -10.16 4.92
CA LEU A 75 -12.63 -9.65 5.68
C LEU A 75 -11.74 -8.80 4.80
N ILE A 76 -11.34 -7.63 5.30
CA ILE A 76 -10.45 -6.73 4.58
C ILE A 76 -9.04 -7.32 4.51
N GLU A 77 -8.37 -7.15 3.36
CA GLU A 77 -6.99 -7.60 3.21
C GLU A 77 -6.07 -6.67 4.01
N GLU A 78 -5.49 -7.21 5.07
CA GLU A 78 -4.37 -6.59 5.79
C GLU A 78 -3.18 -6.49 4.84
N ASP A 79 -2.46 -5.36 4.86
CA ASP A 79 -1.27 -5.22 4.01
C ASP A 79 -0.10 -6.07 4.55
N ASN A 80 -0.02 -7.31 4.09
CA ASN A 80 0.98 -8.31 4.45
C ASN A 80 1.00 -8.65 5.96
N LYS A 81 1.27 -9.92 6.26
CA LYS A 81 1.24 -10.56 7.59
C LYS A 81 2.13 -9.91 8.68
N TRP A 82 2.87 -8.86 8.35
CA TRP A 82 3.85 -8.18 9.19
C TRP A 82 3.49 -6.73 9.52
N SER A 83 2.51 -6.13 8.84
CA SER A 83 1.96 -4.82 9.20
C SER A 83 0.79 -4.99 10.17
N SER A 84 0.43 -3.93 10.89
CA SER A 84 -0.69 -3.99 11.82
C SER A 84 -1.98 -4.35 11.08
N ALA A 85 -2.83 -5.21 11.68
CA ALA A 85 -4.12 -5.63 11.12
C ALA A 85 -5.03 -4.46 10.72
N VAL A 86 -4.80 -3.26 11.27
CA VAL A 86 -5.58 -2.05 10.98
C VAL A 86 -5.20 -1.40 9.65
N ILE A 87 -4.08 -1.77 9.02
CA ILE A 87 -3.56 -1.13 7.82
C ILE A 87 -4.13 -1.81 6.57
N SER A 88 -4.66 -1.00 5.66
CA SER A 88 -5.16 -1.49 4.37
C SER A 88 -4.14 -1.43 3.25
N SER A 89 -4.47 -2.09 2.13
CA SER A 89 -3.71 -1.99 0.88
C SER A 89 -3.58 -0.56 0.32
N ARG A 90 -4.35 0.41 0.83
CA ARG A 90 -4.24 1.83 0.48
C ARG A 90 -3.73 2.62 1.69
N HIS A 91 -2.54 3.18 1.56
CA HIS A 91 -1.93 3.95 2.65
C HIS A 91 -2.85 5.13 3.04
N GLY A 92 -2.93 5.43 4.33
CA GLY A 92 -3.84 6.43 4.89
C GLY A 92 -5.30 5.98 5.05
N ILE A 93 -5.65 4.75 4.68
CA ILE A 93 -6.94 4.12 4.98
C ILE A 93 -6.71 2.98 5.98
N TYR A 94 -7.39 3.07 7.11
CA TYR A 94 -7.26 2.15 8.24
C TYR A 94 -8.61 1.59 8.66
N PHE A 95 -8.57 0.47 9.38
CA PHE A 95 -9.75 -0.29 9.78
C PHE A 95 -9.73 -0.57 11.29
N ALA A 96 -10.91 -0.58 11.90
CA ALA A 96 -11.07 -0.93 13.32
C ALA A 96 -12.38 -1.67 13.58
N GLY A 97 -12.34 -2.64 14.50
CA GLY A 97 -13.52 -3.43 14.88
C GLY A 97 -13.80 -4.59 13.92
N ASP A 98 -15.08 -4.95 13.78
CA ASP A 98 -15.48 -6.24 13.18
C ASP A 98 -15.18 -6.38 11.69
N CYS A 99 -14.84 -5.28 11.00
CA CYS A 99 -14.30 -5.33 9.63
C CYS A 99 -12.95 -6.06 9.50
N LEU A 100 -12.26 -6.29 10.64
CA LEU A 100 -11.04 -7.09 10.76
C LEU A 100 -11.31 -8.51 11.29
N GLY A 101 -12.57 -8.95 11.21
CA GLY A 101 -13.07 -10.18 11.79
C GLY A 101 -13.59 -9.95 13.20
N LYS A 102 -14.28 -10.95 13.75
CA LYS A 102 -14.99 -10.84 15.03
C LYS A 102 -14.07 -10.34 16.15
N ARG A 103 -14.36 -9.15 16.69
CA ARG A 103 -13.64 -8.54 17.80
C ARG A 103 -14.47 -8.53 19.08
N ASP A 104 -13.79 -8.59 20.22
CA ASP A 104 -14.37 -8.14 21.49
C ASP A 104 -14.12 -6.64 21.71
N ILE A 105 -14.76 -6.05 22.73
CA ILE A 105 -14.64 -4.62 23.02
C ILE A 105 -13.17 -4.21 23.21
N ASN A 106 -12.36 -5.01 23.90
CA ASN A 106 -10.96 -4.68 24.17
C ASN A 106 -10.12 -4.74 22.89
N GLN A 107 -10.42 -5.68 22.00
CA GLN A 107 -9.77 -5.78 20.70
C GLN A 107 -10.13 -4.61 19.80
N SER A 108 -11.42 -4.25 19.72
CA SER A 108 -11.87 -3.08 18.95
C SER A 108 -11.24 -1.77 19.47
N LEU A 109 -11.07 -1.63 20.79
CA LEU A 109 -10.36 -0.48 21.38
C LEU A 109 -8.88 -0.46 20.98
N LYS A 110 -8.20 -1.61 21.00
CA LYS A 110 -6.80 -1.72 20.54
C LYS A 110 -6.65 -1.42 19.05
N ASP A 111 -7.60 -1.87 18.23
CA ASP A 111 -7.62 -1.58 16.80
C ASP A 111 -7.75 -0.06 16.60
N ALA A 112 -8.66 0.60 17.33
CA ALA A 112 -8.81 2.06 17.28
C ALA A 112 -7.53 2.80 17.72
N GLU A 113 -6.92 2.41 18.85
CA GLU A 113 -5.65 2.99 19.32
C GLU A 113 -4.53 2.82 18.30
N THR A 114 -4.43 1.63 17.69
CA THR A 114 -3.40 1.33 16.69
C THR A 114 -3.63 2.13 15.41
N ALA A 115 -4.88 2.24 14.94
CA ALA A 115 -5.23 3.05 13.79
C ALA A 115 -4.90 4.54 14.01
N VAL A 116 -5.16 5.08 15.21
CA VAL A 116 -4.80 6.46 15.56
C VAL A 116 -3.29 6.68 15.54
N ASN A 117 -2.51 5.76 16.12
CA ASN A 117 -1.05 5.84 16.09
C ASN A 117 -0.50 5.81 14.66
N GLU A 118 -1.08 4.98 13.80
CA GLU A 118 -0.70 4.93 12.38
C GLU A 118 -1.06 6.22 11.63
N VAL A 119 -2.24 6.78 11.88
CA VAL A 119 -2.63 8.09 11.33
C VAL A 119 -1.66 9.18 11.78
N GLN A 120 -1.32 9.23 13.07
CA GLN A 120 -0.38 10.21 13.61
C GLN A 120 1.01 10.07 12.97
N ARG A 121 1.51 8.85 12.84
CA ARG A 121 2.81 8.57 12.19
C ARG A 121 2.86 9.12 10.76
N VAL A 122 1.79 8.92 10.00
CA VAL A 122 1.68 9.38 8.62
C VAL A 122 1.51 10.89 8.52
N LEU A 123 0.68 11.50 9.37
CA LEU A 123 0.38 12.93 9.31
C LEU A 123 1.49 13.81 9.90
N ASN A 124 2.26 13.31 10.85
CA ASN A 124 3.39 14.04 11.44
C ASN A 124 4.61 14.10 10.51
N GLY A 125 4.58 13.38 9.38
CA GLY A 125 5.67 13.41 8.41
C GLY A 125 6.94 12.73 8.94
N ASP A 126 6.80 11.67 9.75
CA ASP A 126 7.92 10.82 10.14
C ASP A 126 8.40 10.00 8.93
N GLU A 127 9.00 10.68 7.95
CA GLU A 127 9.41 10.15 6.63
C GLU A 127 10.33 8.93 6.76
N GLU A 128 11.17 8.88 7.80
CA GLU A 128 12.06 7.76 8.09
C GLU A 128 11.32 6.45 8.42
N LEU A 129 10.02 6.51 8.75
CA LEU A 129 9.20 5.34 9.10
C LEU A 129 8.20 4.94 8.00
N ILE A 130 8.16 5.65 6.87
CA ILE A 130 7.17 5.43 5.81
C ILE A 130 7.64 4.32 4.86
N HIS A 131 7.33 3.08 5.24
CA HIS A 131 7.45 1.80 4.52
C HIS A 131 8.18 1.82 3.16
N GLY A 132 9.34 1.15 3.14
CA GLY A 132 9.94 0.61 1.93
C GLY A 132 10.51 1.63 0.93
N PRO A 133 11.13 1.14 -0.15
CA PRO A 133 11.66 2.00 -1.20
C PRO A 133 10.55 2.72 -1.94
N LYS A 134 10.83 3.91 -2.51
CA LYS A 134 9.84 4.68 -3.28
C LYS A 134 10.07 4.56 -4.78
N ALA A 135 8.99 4.63 -5.55
CA ALA A 135 9.10 4.74 -7.00
C ALA A 135 9.71 6.10 -7.39
N LEU A 136 10.47 6.13 -8.47
CA LEU A 136 11.09 7.30 -9.05
C LEU A 136 10.71 7.33 -10.52
N ILE A 137 10.17 8.45 -11.01
CA ILE A 137 9.75 8.61 -12.40
C ILE A 137 10.67 9.61 -13.09
N ASP A 138 11.35 9.13 -14.13
CA ASP A 138 12.09 9.94 -15.10
C ASP A 138 11.08 10.60 -16.05
N THR A 139 10.87 11.90 -15.87
CA THR A 139 9.90 12.66 -16.66
C THR A 139 10.30 12.79 -18.12
N GLU A 140 11.61 12.74 -18.44
CA GLU A 140 12.09 12.86 -19.82
C GLU A 140 11.87 11.57 -20.63
N LYS A 141 11.86 10.41 -19.95
CA LYS A 141 11.52 9.11 -20.56
C LYS A 141 10.03 8.79 -20.52
N CYS A 142 9.24 9.55 -19.77
CA CYS A 142 7.81 9.27 -19.61
C CYS A 142 7.08 9.57 -20.92
N ILE A 143 6.40 8.55 -21.47
CA ILE A 143 5.58 8.71 -22.69
C ILE A 143 4.09 8.88 -22.41
N LEU A 144 3.71 9.17 -21.15
CA LEU A 144 2.31 9.36 -20.72
C LEU A 144 1.33 8.23 -21.14
N CYS A 145 1.78 6.97 -21.20
CA CYS A 145 0.91 5.84 -21.57
C CYS A 145 -0.14 5.46 -20.50
N LEU A 146 -0.02 6.04 -19.30
CA LEU A 146 -0.90 5.83 -18.14
C LEU A 146 -0.93 4.38 -17.61
N ALA A 147 -0.02 3.50 -18.04
CA ALA A 147 0.06 2.13 -17.55
C ALA A 147 0.26 2.08 -16.04
N CYS A 148 1.20 2.89 -15.52
CA CYS A 148 1.52 2.99 -14.10
C CYS A 148 0.34 3.51 -13.26
N VAL A 149 -0.44 4.46 -13.77
CA VAL A 149 -1.63 5.00 -13.08
C VAL A 149 -2.69 3.91 -12.91
N ARG A 150 -2.89 3.07 -13.94
CA ARG A 150 -3.88 1.98 -13.90
C ARG A 150 -3.41 0.80 -13.06
N SER A 151 -2.11 0.50 -13.06
CA SER A 151 -1.58 -0.69 -12.40
C SER A 151 -1.26 -0.50 -10.91
N CYS A 152 -1.14 0.75 -10.43
CA CYS A 152 -0.82 1.03 -9.03
C CYS A 152 -2.01 0.69 -8.10
N PRO A 153 -1.93 -0.37 -7.27
CA PRO A 153 -3.03 -0.74 -6.38
C PRO A 153 -3.20 0.23 -5.21
N HIS A 154 -2.20 1.08 -4.97
CA HIS A 154 -2.18 2.03 -3.86
C HIS A 154 -2.67 3.43 -4.28
N ARG A 155 -2.96 3.65 -5.57
CA ARG A 155 -3.32 4.96 -6.15
C ARG A 155 -2.30 6.06 -5.84
N ALA A 156 -1.02 5.71 -5.86
CA ALA A 156 0.08 6.61 -5.53
C ALA A 156 0.60 7.44 -6.71
N ILE A 157 0.06 7.23 -7.92
CA ILE A 157 0.56 7.83 -9.16
C ILE A 157 -0.54 8.70 -9.76
N ASP A 158 -0.21 9.98 -9.97
CA ASP A 158 -1.04 10.98 -10.60
C ASP A 158 -0.35 11.54 -11.86
N ILE A 159 -1.03 12.42 -12.60
CA ILE A 159 -0.49 13.11 -13.76
C ILE A 159 -0.27 14.59 -13.43
N ASP A 160 0.96 15.05 -13.60
CA ASP A 160 1.28 16.48 -13.57
C ASP A 160 1.21 17.02 -15.01
N LEU A 161 0.13 17.75 -15.30
CA LEU A 161 -0.11 18.35 -16.61
C LEU A 161 0.93 19.41 -16.98
N ASN A 162 1.62 20.02 -16.01
CA ASN A 162 2.67 21.01 -16.31
C ASN A 162 3.97 20.34 -16.75
N ARG A 163 4.25 19.15 -16.22
CA ARG A 163 5.43 18.36 -16.57
C ARG A 163 5.17 17.40 -17.73
N GLU A 164 3.92 17.28 -18.15
CA GLU A 164 3.47 16.28 -19.12
C GLU A 164 4.00 14.88 -18.76
N ALA A 165 3.95 14.53 -17.46
CA ALA A 165 4.50 13.29 -16.96
C ALA A 165 3.68 12.72 -15.80
N ALA A 166 3.82 11.41 -15.58
CA ALA A 166 3.35 10.79 -14.36
C ALA A 166 4.21 11.25 -13.17
N VAL A 167 3.59 11.45 -12.02
CA VAL A 167 4.23 11.81 -10.76
C VAL A 167 3.78 10.87 -9.66
N VAL A 168 4.67 10.61 -8.71
CA VAL A 168 4.40 9.72 -7.57
C VAL A 168 4.23 10.55 -6.31
N THR A 169 3.24 10.20 -5.51
CA THR A 169 3.11 10.69 -4.14
C THR A 169 3.80 9.70 -3.23
N GLU A 170 4.98 10.08 -2.71
CA GLU A 170 5.82 9.18 -1.91
C GLU A 170 5.08 8.64 -0.69
N LEU A 171 4.23 9.48 -0.06
CA LEU A 171 3.41 9.09 1.08
C LEU A 171 2.43 7.97 0.77
N ALA A 172 1.91 7.89 -0.46
CA ALA A 172 0.97 6.83 -0.89
C ALA A 172 1.70 5.59 -1.45
N CYS A 173 2.99 5.71 -1.79
CA CYS A 173 3.75 4.69 -2.47
C CYS A 173 4.31 3.65 -1.49
N TRP A 174 3.91 2.40 -1.68
CA TRP A 174 4.42 1.25 -0.91
C TRP A 174 5.72 0.64 -1.48
N GLY A 175 6.16 1.04 -2.67
CA GLY A 175 7.40 0.53 -3.24
C GLY A 175 7.35 -0.83 -3.93
N CYS A 176 6.17 -1.39 -4.17
CA CYS A 176 6.00 -2.76 -4.69
C CYS A 176 6.58 -3.01 -6.11
N GLY A 177 6.89 -1.95 -6.88
CA GLY A 177 7.55 -2.09 -8.17
C GLY A 177 6.66 -2.43 -9.37
N ILE A 178 5.36 -2.66 -9.20
CA ILE A 178 4.43 -2.99 -10.30
C ILE A 178 4.48 -1.92 -11.41
N CYS A 179 4.50 -0.64 -11.04
CA CYS A 179 4.58 0.45 -12.01
C CYS A 179 5.89 0.46 -12.81
N ALA A 180 7.01 0.04 -12.21
CA ALA A 180 8.30 -0.07 -12.89
C ALA A 180 8.30 -1.24 -13.88
N ALA A 181 7.75 -2.39 -13.47
CA ALA A 181 7.62 -3.57 -14.33
C ALA A 181 6.74 -3.30 -15.56
N GLU A 182 5.61 -2.60 -15.36
CA GLU A 182 4.63 -2.29 -16.40
C GLU A 182 5.03 -1.11 -17.30
N CYS A 183 6.08 -0.35 -16.98
CA CYS A 183 6.43 0.85 -17.74
C CYS A 183 7.10 0.47 -19.08
N PRO A 184 6.45 0.68 -20.24
CA PRO A 184 7.01 0.28 -21.53
C PRO A 184 8.22 1.13 -21.94
N SER A 185 8.28 2.39 -21.50
CA SER A 185 9.42 3.28 -21.78
C SER A 185 10.54 3.17 -20.74
N LYS A 186 10.41 2.28 -19.75
CA LYS A 186 11.38 2.13 -18.65
C LYS A 186 11.74 3.45 -17.97
N ALA A 187 10.74 4.31 -17.83
CA ALA A 187 10.85 5.61 -17.17
C ALA A 187 10.74 5.51 -15.64
N ILE A 188 10.41 4.35 -15.09
CA ILE A 188 10.12 4.19 -13.66
C ILE A 188 11.11 3.22 -13.04
N GLY A 189 11.81 3.66 -12.00
CA GLY A 189 12.66 2.83 -11.16
C GLY A 189 12.12 2.79 -9.72
N ILE A 190 12.63 1.85 -8.92
CA ILE A 190 12.38 1.81 -7.48
C ILE A 190 13.69 2.17 -6.76
N ARG A 191 13.66 3.11 -5.81
CA ARG A 191 14.82 3.55 -5.04
C ARG A 191 15.50 2.35 -4.37
N GLY A 192 16.76 2.05 -4.72
CA GLY A 192 17.48 0.88 -4.20
C GLY A 192 17.19 -0.45 -4.92
N PHE A 193 16.27 -0.47 -5.89
CA PHE A 193 15.91 -1.64 -6.70
C PHE A 193 15.69 -1.23 -8.17
N THR A 194 16.62 -0.46 -8.72
CA THR A 194 16.66 -0.12 -10.15
C THR A 194 16.95 -1.37 -10.99
N ASP A 195 16.64 -1.33 -12.30
CA ASP A 195 16.90 -2.46 -13.20
C ASP A 195 18.39 -2.81 -13.18
N GLU A 196 19.26 -1.80 -13.17
CA GLU A 196 20.71 -1.96 -13.12
C GLU A 196 21.18 -2.62 -11.82
N GLN A 197 20.57 -2.27 -10.68
CA GLN A 197 20.92 -2.87 -9.38
C GLN A 197 20.49 -4.34 -9.31
N ILE A 198 19.25 -4.65 -9.70
CA ILE A 198 18.75 -6.03 -9.69
C ILE A 198 19.61 -6.91 -10.61
N LEU A 199 19.97 -6.41 -11.79
CA LEU A 199 20.81 -7.13 -12.74
C LEU A 199 22.30 -7.12 -12.38
N ALA A 200 22.74 -6.30 -11.42
CA ALA A 200 24.11 -6.36 -10.89
C ALA A 200 24.24 -7.44 -9.82
N GLU A 201 23.14 -7.84 -9.18
CA GLU A 201 23.10 -8.98 -8.25
C GLU A 201 23.18 -10.35 -8.96
N THR A 202 23.27 -10.36 -10.30
CA THR A 202 23.33 -11.56 -11.15
C THR A 202 24.56 -11.55 -12.07
N ALA A 203 25.20 -12.64 -12.51
CA ALA A 203 25.01 -14.08 -12.38
C ALA A 203 26.41 -14.75 -12.36
N GLU A 204 26.58 -15.83 -11.60
CA GLU A 204 27.49 -16.91 -12.00
C GLU A 204 26.69 -17.86 -12.92
N PRO A 205 27.26 -18.36 -14.03
CA PRO A 205 26.55 -19.28 -14.93
C PRO A 205 26.17 -20.60 -14.23
N GLU A 206 25.11 -21.26 -14.73
CA GLU A 206 24.63 -22.58 -14.26
C GLU A 206 24.00 -22.60 -12.86
N ARG A 207 23.41 -21.48 -12.40
CA ARG A 207 22.67 -21.39 -11.12
C ARG A 207 21.18 -21.16 -11.29
N ILE A 208 20.39 -21.68 -10.37
CA ILE A 208 18.96 -21.37 -10.23
C ILE A 208 18.83 -19.97 -9.64
N VAL A 209 18.29 -19.01 -10.40
CA VAL A 209 18.04 -17.65 -9.89
C VAL A 209 16.67 -17.57 -9.21
N ALA A 210 16.64 -17.14 -7.96
CA ALA A 210 15.44 -16.92 -7.17
C ALA A 210 15.29 -15.43 -6.83
N PHE A 211 14.30 -14.76 -7.44
CA PHE A 211 13.93 -13.40 -7.05
C PHE A 211 13.13 -13.43 -5.74
N CYS A 212 13.67 -12.83 -4.70
CA CYS A 212 13.10 -12.86 -3.36
C CYS A 212 12.67 -11.46 -2.90
N CYS A 213 11.40 -11.34 -2.53
CA CYS A 213 10.89 -10.18 -1.81
C CYS A 213 11.66 -9.98 -0.49
N VAL A 214 12.19 -8.78 -0.28
CA VAL A 214 12.96 -8.43 0.92
C VAL A 214 12.17 -8.63 2.22
N ASP A 215 10.88 -8.34 2.21
CA ASP A 215 10.06 -8.38 3.43
C ASP A 215 9.56 -9.78 3.79
N SER A 216 9.61 -10.75 2.87
CA SER A 216 9.07 -12.09 3.11
C SER A 216 10.03 -13.20 2.72
N ALA A 217 10.40 -13.31 1.45
CA ALA A 217 11.21 -14.42 0.95
C ALA A 217 12.66 -14.36 1.44
N CYS A 218 13.28 -13.17 1.45
CA CYS A 218 14.64 -13.01 1.99
C CYS A 218 14.67 -13.34 3.49
N ARG A 219 13.70 -12.83 4.27
CA ARG A 219 13.59 -13.13 5.70
C ARG A 219 13.35 -14.61 5.98
N ALA A 220 12.58 -15.29 5.12
CA ALA A 220 12.40 -16.73 5.20
C ALA A 220 13.70 -17.49 4.90
N ALA A 221 14.50 -17.03 3.94
CA ALA A 221 15.81 -17.60 3.65
C ALA A 221 16.80 -17.39 4.83
N ASP A 222 16.82 -16.21 5.43
CA ASP A 222 17.63 -15.90 6.62
C ASP A 222 17.22 -16.77 7.81
N LEU A 223 15.90 -16.96 8.01
CA LEU A 223 15.38 -17.86 9.03
C LEU A 223 15.78 -19.31 8.77
N ALA A 224 15.66 -19.79 7.54
CA ALA A 224 16.10 -21.13 7.16
C ALA A 224 17.60 -21.33 7.41
N GLY A 225 18.43 -20.31 7.14
CA GLY A 225 19.85 -20.30 7.49
C GLY A 225 20.10 -20.37 9.00
N THR A 226 19.34 -19.61 9.79
CA THR A 226 19.40 -19.59 11.26
C THR A 226 19.01 -20.94 11.87
N GLU A 227 17.96 -21.56 11.33
CA GLU A 227 17.47 -22.89 11.69
C GLU A 227 18.34 -24.03 11.11
N ARG A 228 19.39 -23.69 10.36
CA ARG A 228 20.31 -24.64 9.70
C ARG A 228 19.59 -25.65 8.82
N MET A 229 18.54 -25.21 8.14
CA MET A 229 17.84 -26.01 7.14
C MET A 229 18.78 -26.29 5.96
N GLU A 230 18.72 -27.51 5.42
CA GLU A 230 19.46 -27.85 4.21
C GLU A 230 18.69 -27.34 2.98
N TYR A 231 19.38 -26.56 2.13
CA TYR A 231 18.91 -26.14 0.82
C TYR A 231 20.05 -26.18 -0.20
N SER A 232 19.70 -26.29 -1.49
CA SER A 232 20.72 -26.40 -2.55
C SER A 232 21.59 -25.14 -2.60
N ARG A 233 22.90 -25.34 -2.80
CA ARG A 233 23.87 -24.25 -3.02
C ARG A 233 23.79 -23.66 -4.42
N ASP A 234 23.05 -24.30 -5.31
CA ASP A 234 22.87 -23.87 -6.68
C ASP A 234 21.78 -22.78 -6.81
N VAL A 235 21.12 -22.42 -5.70
CA VAL A 235 20.14 -21.33 -5.67
C VAL A 235 20.83 -20.02 -5.34
N GLN A 236 20.74 -19.05 -6.24
CA GLN A 236 21.17 -17.67 -6.04
C GLN A 236 19.97 -16.77 -5.76
N ILE A 237 19.97 -16.12 -4.59
CA ILE A 237 18.92 -15.17 -4.20
C ILE A 237 19.24 -13.80 -4.77
N VAL A 238 18.27 -13.21 -5.49
CA VAL A 238 18.30 -11.84 -5.99
C VAL A 238 17.24 -11.05 -5.26
N GLN A 239 17.62 -9.94 -4.64
CA GLN A 239 16.69 -9.19 -3.82
C GLN A 239 15.81 -8.28 -4.67
N VAL A 240 14.51 -8.30 -4.40
CA VAL A 240 13.53 -7.41 -5.00
C VAL A 240 12.62 -6.82 -3.92
N PRO A 241 12.05 -5.62 -4.09
CA PRO A 241 11.22 -5.03 -3.06
C PRO A 241 9.91 -5.81 -2.89
N CYS A 242 9.39 -6.36 -3.98
CA CYS A 242 8.25 -7.25 -4.03
C CYS A 242 8.30 -8.04 -5.35
N ALA A 243 7.56 -9.15 -5.43
CA ALA A 243 7.43 -9.92 -6.67
C ALA A 243 6.88 -9.06 -7.84
N GLY A 244 6.06 -8.05 -7.53
CA GLY A 244 5.52 -7.13 -8.54
C GLY A 244 6.57 -6.29 -9.28
N ARG A 245 7.81 -6.23 -8.79
CA ARG A 245 8.91 -5.52 -9.46
C ARG A 245 9.50 -6.28 -10.66
N ILE A 246 9.29 -7.59 -10.71
CA ILE A 246 9.92 -8.47 -11.69
C ILE A 246 9.15 -8.36 -13.00
N ASP A 247 9.83 -7.94 -14.06
CA ASP A 247 9.30 -7.95 -15.41
C ASP A 247 9.94 -9.06 -16.27
N SER A 248 9.39 -9.25 -17.46
CA SER A 248 9.87 -10.26 -18.40
C SER A 248 11.31 -10.05 -18.85
N LEU A 249 11.82 -8.81 -18.91
CA LEU A 249 13.21 -8.52 -19.28
C LEU A 249 14.17 -8.92 -18.16
N CYS A 250 13.80 -8.75 -16.89
CA CYS A 250 14.58 -9.28 -15.77
C CYS A 250 14.79 -10.78 -15.94
N ILE A 251 13.71 -11.53 -16.19
CA ILE A 251 13.77 -12.99 -16.35
C ILE A 251 14.58 -13.40 -17.58
N LEU A 252 14.34 -12.76 -18.74
CA LEU A 252 15.03 -13.09 -19.98
C LEU A 252 16.54 -12.82 -19.93
N LYS A 253 16.96 -11.76 -19.22
CA LYS A 253 18.38 -11.45 -19.03
C LYS A 253 19.11 -12.51 -18.20
N GLU A 254 18.43 -13.12 -17.23
CA GLU A 254 19.02 -14.24 -16.48
C GLU A 254 19.21 -15.48 -17.34
N PHE A 255 18.22 -15.81 -18.17
CA PHE A 255 18.37 -16.90 -19.15
C PHE A 255 19.50 -16.62 -20.16
N GLU A 256 19.65 -15.38 -20.62
CA GLU A 256 20.77 -14.98 -21.49
C GLU A 256 22.14 -15.19 -20.82
N ARG A 257 22.21 -15.08 -19.48
CA ARG A 257 23.42 -15.26 -18.68
C ARG A 257 23.69 -16.71 -18.27
N GLY A 258 22.80 -17.65 -18.63
CA GLY A 258 22.98 -19.08 -18.40
C GLY A 258 22.38 -19.62 -17.11
N ALA A 259 21.36 -18.95 -16.56
CA ALA A 259 20.47 -19.50 -15.54
C ALA A 259 19.54 -20.60 -16.09
#